data_AF-A0A672G376-F1
#
_entry.id   AF-A0A672G376-F1
#
_cell.length_a   1.000
_cell.length_b   1.000
_cell.length_c   1.000
_cell.angle_alpha   90.00
_cell.angle_beta   90.00
_cell.angle_gamma   90.00
#
_symmetry.space_group_name_H-M   'P 1'
#
loop_
_entity.id
_entity.type
_entity.pdbx_description
1 polymer ?
#
loop_
_entity_poly.entity_id
_entity_poly.type
_entity_poly.pdbx_seq_one_letter_code
_entity_poly.pdbx_strand_id
1 'polypeptide(L)'
;LMTMLTEQNLSLIKNSARMEEPTSALPHLKHGATLRLVVSPQDEMLDALGEKVAEVHRCCVDDRLANLSTLEKLSNIERRMSSLLQGLESIPEDKLEMTKKIKDSERRSRYTQQQNTEVKMNILNYILLNKYHYIEEDVLFFLFFY
;
A
#
# COMPACT_ATOMS: atom_id res chain seq x y z
N LEU A 1 -77.95 20.26 49.62
CA LEU A 1 -76.57 20.81 49.58
C LEU A 1 -75.54 19.70 49.40
N MET A 2 -75.49 18.68 50.28
CA MET A 2 -74.57 17.54 50.12
C MET A 2 -74.74 16.76 48.82
N THR A 3 -75.98 16.54 48.37
CA THR A 3 -76.28 15.83 47.11
C THR A 3 -75.78 16.59 45.88
N MET A 4 -76.01 17.91 45.83
CA MET A 4 -75.50 18.80 44.78
C MET A 4 -73.97 18.83 44.74
N LEU A 5 -73.32 18.83 45.91
CA LEU A 5 -71.86 18.80 46.02
C LEU A 5 -71.29 17.46 45.54
N THR A 6 -71.94 16.34 45.86
CA THR A 6 -71.53 15.02 45.34
C THR A 6 -71.73 14.90 43.84
N GLU A 7 -72.81 15.45 43.29
CA GLU A 7 -73.04 15.45 41.84
C GLU A 7 -72.02 16.32 41.09
N GLN A 8 -71.70 17.49 41.63
CA GLN A 8 -70.69 18.38 41.06
C GLN A 8 -69.30 17.74 41.06
N ASN A 9 -68.90 17.12 42.17
CA ASN A 9 -67.63 16.39 42.30
C ASN A 9 -67.55 15.19 41.33
N LEU A 10 -68.65 14.46 41.15
CA LEU A 10 -68.71 13.35 40.21
C LEU A 10 -68.54 13.83 38.76
N SER A 11 -69.10 14.99 38.42
CA SER A 11 -68.92 15.58 37.09
C SER A 11 -67.46 15.99 36.81
N LEU A 12 -66.76 16.51 37.82
CA LEU A 12 -65.36 16.92 37.70
C LEU A 12 -64.44 15.72 37.47
N ILE A 13 -64.67 14.62 38.21
CA ILE A 13 -63.96 13.35 38.03
C ILE A 13 -64.24 12.75 36.65
N LYS A 14 -65.49 12.79 36.19
CA LYS A 14 -65.87 12.28 34.87
C LYS A 14 -65.24 13.10 33.73
N ASN A 15 -65.11 14.41 33.92
CA ASN A 15 -64.46 15.30 32.95
C ASN A 15 -62.94 15.16 32.97
N SER A 16 -62.30 14.95 34.12
CA SER A 16 -60.85 14.68 34.19
C SER A 16 -60.49 13.33 33.57
N ALA A 17 -61.31 12.29 33.79
CA ALA A 17 -61.12 10.98 33.16
C ALA A 17 -61.32 11.00 31.63
N ARG A 18 -62.08 11.96 31.09
CA ARG A 18 -62.27 12.15 29.64
C ARG A 18 -61.10 12.86 28.96
N MET A 19 -60.22 13.52 29.74
CA MET A 19 -58.98 14.11 29.23
C MET A 19 -57.78 13.15 29.26
N GLU A 20 -57.96 11.93 29.77
CA GLU A 20 -57.00 10.83 29.64
C GLU A 20 -57.46 9.84 28.56
N GLU A 21 -57.77 10.35 27.36
CA GLU A 21 -57.67 9.49 26.17
C GLU A 21 -56.19 9.11 26.01
N PRO A 22 -55.86 7.82 25.83
CA PRO A 22 -54.52 7.46 25.43
C PRO A 22 -54.30 8.09 24.06
N THR A 23 -53.31 8.97 23.95
CA THR A 23 -52.70 9.34 22.67
C THR A 23 -52.09 8.08 22.07
N SER A 24 -52.94 7.22 21.51
CA SER A 24 -52.63 6.02 20.75
C SER A 24 -52.12 6.38 19.35
N ALA A 25 -51.14 7.27 19.29
CA ALA A 25 -50.48 7.71 18.07
C ALA A 25 -48.95 7.63 18.25
N LEU A 26 -48.45 6.44 18.55
CA LEU A 26 -47.03 6.09 18.37
C LEU A 26 -46.95 4.61 18.00
N PRO A 27 -47.23 4.26 16.72
CA PRO A 27 -47.00 2.91 16.29
C PRO A 27 -45.49 2.73 16.11
N HIS A 28 -44.89 2.07 17.10
CA HIS A 28 -43.92 0.99 16.92
C HIS A 28 -42.81 1.29 15.91
N LEU A 29 -41.66 1.72 16.42
CA LEU A 29 -40.44 0.92 16.35
C LEU A 29 -40.49 -0.24 15.34
N LYS A 30 -40.30 0.06 14.05
CA LYS A 30 -40.05 -0.92 13.01
C LYS A 30 -38.54 -1.22 13.02
N HIS A 31 -38.10 -2.02 13.98
CA HIS A 31 -36.72 -2.54 14.10
C HIS A 31 -36.37 -3.59 13.01
N GLY A 32 -36.64 -3.30 11.74
CA GLY A 32 -36.26 -4.24 10.69
C GLY A 32 -36.49 -3.64 9.32
N ALA A 33 -35.44 -3.61 8.51
CA ALA A 33 -35.43 -3.18 7.12
C ALA A 33 -35.61 -1.67 6.92
N THR A 34 -34.56 -0.90 7.21
CA THR A 34 -33.76 -0.19 6.19
C THR A 34 -32.62 0.54 6.92
N LEU A 35 -31.68 -0.24 7.46
CA LEU A 35 -30.30 0.23 7.61
C LEU A 35 -29.67 0.18 6.21
N ARG A 36 -30.22 0.95 5.26
CA ARG A 36 -29.36 1.47 4.21
C ARG A 36 -28.63 2.62 4.91
N LEU A 37 -27.56 2.25 5.63
CA LEU A 37 -26.52 3.19 6.00
C LEU A 37 -26.26 4.00 4.73
N VAL A 38 -26.67 5.26 4.74
CA VAL A 38 -26.18 6.22 3.77
C VAL A 38 -24.70 6.28 4.10
N VAL A 39 -23.91 5.47 3.41
CA VAL A 39 -22.45 5.50 3.50
C VAL A 39 -22.11 6.95 3.25
N SER A 40 -21.66 7.63 4.30
CA SER A 40 -21.28 9.01 4.14
C SER A 40 -20.01 9.02 3.28
N PRO A 41 -19.74 10.09 2.51
CA PRO A 41 -18.46 10.22 1.80
C PRO A 41 -17.23 10.05 2.71
N GLN A 42 -17.43 10.21 4.03
CA GLN A 42 -16.39 10.00 5.05
C GLN A 42 -16.13 8.51 5.30
N ASP A 43 -17.16 7.65 5.24
CA ASP A 43 -17.01 6.20 5.39
C ASP A 43 -16.24 5.60 4.20
N GLU A 44 -16.56 6.03 2.97
CA GLU A 44 -15.80 5.62 1.77
C GLU A 44 -14.33 6.04 1.86
N MET A 45 -14.05 7.23 2.40
CA MET A 45 -12.68 7.71 2.62
C MET A 45 -11.95 6.89 3.68
N LEU A 46 -12.63 6.46 4.74
CA LEU A 46 -12.05 5.61 5.79
C LEU A 46 -11.75 4.21 5.27
N ASP A 47 -12.61 3.65 4.43
CA ASP A 47 -12.39 2.35 3.78
C ASP A 47 -11.18 2.43 2.83
N ALA A 48 -11.12 3.45 1.97
CA ALA A 48 -9.97 3.67 1.07
C ALA A 48 -8.65 3.87 1.84
N LEU A 49 -8.70 4.58 2.96
CA LEU A 49 -7.56 4.72 3.86
C LEU A 49 -7.16 3.35 4.46
N GLY A 50 -8.13 2.57 4.91
CA GLY A 50 -7.92 1.22 5.44
C GLY A 50 -7.25 0.29 4.43
N GLU A 51 -7.71 0.31 3.18
CA GLU A 51 -7.10 -0.43 2.07
C GLU A 51 -5.66 0.00 1.83
N LYS A 52 -5.41 1.32 1.77
CA LYS A 52 -4.04 1.82 1.53
C LYS A 52 -3.10 1.48 2.68
N VAL A 53 -3.57 1.60 3.91
CA VAL A 53 -2.81 1.19 5.11
C VAL A 53 -2.49 -0.30 5.08
N ALA A 54 -3.44 -1.14 4.67
CA ALA A 54 -3.21 -2.58 4.54
C ALA A 54 -2.15 -2.91 3.47
N GLU A 55 -2.19 -2.23 2.33
CA GLU A 55 -1.17 -2.36 1.27
C GLU A 55 0.24 -2.01 1.80
N VAL A 56 0.38 -0.86 2.47
CA VAL A 56 1.66 -0.41 3.02
C VAL A 56 2.13 -1.37 4.12
N HIS A 57 1.24 -1.82 5.00
CA HIS A 57 1.58 -2.76 6.06
C HIS A 57 2.14 -4.07 5.50
N ARG A 58 1.51 -4.64 4.46
CA ARG A 58 1.98 -5.86 3.80
C ARG A 58 3.38 -5.69 3.20
N CYS A 59 3.64 -4.55 2.57
CA CYS A 59 4.93 -4.28 1.94
C CYS A 59 6.05 -4.00 2.95
N CYS A 60 5.75 -3.34 4.07
CA CYS A 60 6.77 -2.84 4.99
C CYS A 60 7.01 -3.72 6.23
N VAL A 61 5.99 -4.47 6.67
CA VAL A 61 5.99 -5.23 7.93
C VAL A 61 5.98 -6.74 7.64
N ASP A 62 4.82 -7.34 7.38
CA ASP A 62 4.59 -8.75 6.95
C ASP A 62 3.08 -8.96 6.72
N ASP A 63 2.69 -9.90 5.87
CA ASP A 63 1.29 -10.21 5.50
C ASP A 63 0.58 -11.13 6.52
N ARG A 64 1.32 -11.69 7.49
CA ARG A 64 0.83 -12.72 8.42
C ARG A 64 -0.17 -12.23 9.47
N LEU A 65 -0.38 -10.92 9.59
CA LEU A 65 -1.27 -10.29 10.57
C LEU A 65 -2.49 -9.65 9.89
N ALA A 66 -3.16 -10.39 9.00
CA ALA A 66 -4.26 -9.88 8.17
C ALA A 66 -5.45 -9.32 8.99
N ASN A 67 -5.66 -9.81 10.22
CA ASN A 67 -6.81 -9.46 11.06
C ASN A 67 -6.54 -8.29 12.03
N LEU A 68 -5.66 -7.35 11.66
CA LEU A 68 -5.41 -6.13 12.43
C LEU A 68 -6.33 -4.99 11.98
N SER A 69 -6.75 -4.17 12.94
CA SER A 69 -7.41 -2.89 12.66
C SER A 69 -6.46 -1.92 11.92
N THR A 70 -7.03 -0.92 11.24
CA THR A 70 -6.26 0.12 10.54
C THR A 70 -5.28 0.84 11.49
N LEU A 71 -5.70 1.10 12.73
CA LEU A 71 -4.84 1.74 13.73
C LEU A 71 -3.67 0.85 14.14
N GLU A 72 -3.92 -0.43 14.41
CA GLU A 72 -2.84 -1.38 14.74
C GLU A 72 -1.84 -1.55 13.60
N LYS A 73 -2.33 -1.60 12.36
CA LYS A 73 -1.47 -1.61 11.16
C LYS A 73 -0.58 -0.36 11.10
N LEU A 74 -1.14 0.83 11.35
CA LEU A 74 -0.38 2.08 11.41
C LEU A 74 0.69 2.05 12.51
N SER A 75 0.34 1.62 13.72
CA SER A 75 1.30 1.50 14.82
C SER A 75 2.44 0.52 14.52
N ASN A 76 2.16 -0.56 13.80
CA ASN A 76 3.18 -1.51 13.35
C ASN A 76 4.10 -0.91 12.28
N ILE A 77 3.53 -0.18 11.32
CA ILE A 77 4.29 0.55 10.30
C ILE A 77 5.22 1.58 10.97
N GLU A 78 4.69 2.38 11.90
CA GLU A 78 5.46 3.37 12.65
C GLU A 78 6.63 2.72 13.39
N ARG A 79 6.36 1.66 14.17
CA ARG A 79 7.40 0.91 14.89
C ARG A 79 8.48 0.38 13.96
N ARG A 80 8.09 -0.15 12.79
CA ARG A 80 9.02 -0.67 11.79
C ARG A 80 9.90 0.44 11.22
N MET A 81 9.32 1.58 10.87
CA MET A 81 10.07 2.74 10.39
C MET A 81 11.07 3.24 11.44
N SER A 82 10.64 3.40 12.70
CA SER A 82 11.53 3.82 13.78
C SER A 82 12.70 2.85 13.98
N SER A 83 12.45 1.54 13.95
CA SER A 83 13.50 0.53 14.08
C SER A 83 14.50 0.58 12.92
N LEU A 84 14.02 0.77 11.69
CA LEU A 84 14.88 0.90 10.51
C LEU A 84 15.74 2.17 10.57
N LEU A 85 15.15 3.29 10.99
CA LEU A 85 15.88 4.56 11.15
C LEU A 85 16.97 4.45 12.22
N GLN A 86 16.64 3.87 13.38
CA GLN A 86 17.64 3.62 14.43
C GLN A 86 18.76 2.70 13.92
N GLY A 87 18.41 1.65 13.17
CA GLY A 87 19.39 0.77 12.53
C GLY A 87 20.32 1.54 11.60
N LEU A 88 19.77 2.44 10.78
CA LEU A 88 20.53 3.28 9.84
C LEU A 88 21.48 4.26 10.56
N GLU A 89 21.01 4.90 11.63
CA GLU A 89 21.81 5.83 12.44
C GLU A 89 22.93 5.12 13.23
N SER A 90 22.71 3.84 13.58
CA SER A 90 23.71 3.05 14.31
C SER A 90 24.86 2.53 13.45
N ILE A 91 24.81 2.69 12.12
CA ILE A 91 25.84 2.19 11.21
C ILE A 91 27.14 2.98 11.42
N PRO A 92 28.26 2.33 11.78
CA PRO A 92 29.55 3.01 11.92
C PRO A 92 30.05 3.57 10.58
N GLU A 93 30.64 4.76 10.61
CA GLU A 93 31.15 5.44 9.39
C GLU A 93 32.17 4.56 8.64
N ASP A 94 33.06 3.86 9.35
CA ASP A 94 34.07 2.98 8.73
C ASP A 94 33.42 1.86 7.89
N LYS A 95 32.31 1.29 8.37
CA LYS A 95 31.57 0.25 7.63
C LYS A 95 30.88 0.87 6.42
N LEU A 96 30.30 2.05 6.57
CA LEU A 96 29.67 2.78 5.47
C LEU A 96 30.69 3.13 4.38
N GLU A 97 31.87 3.63 4.76
CA GLU A 97 32.96 3.95 3.85
C GLU A 97 33.47 2.69 3.13
N MET A 98 33.63 1.58 3.86
CA MET A 98 34.02 0.31 3.26
C MET A 98 32.98 -0.19 2.23
N THR A 99 31.69 -0.14 2.57
CA THR A 99 30.61 -0.51 1.63
C THR A 99 30.61 0.39 0.39
N LYS A 100 30.81 1.71 0.55
CA LYS A 100 30.96 2.64 -0.59
C LYS A 100 32.16 2.26 -1.47
N LYS A 101 33.33 2.02 -0.87
CA LYS A 101 34.55 1.61 -1.59
C LYS A 101 34.35 0.31 -2.38
N ILE A 102 33.71 -0.69 -1.77
CA ILE A 102 33.40 -1.96 -2.44
C ILE A 102 32.48 -1.71 -3.64
N LYS A 103 31.36 -1.01 -3.45
CA LYS A 103 30.41 -0.67 -4.53
C LYS A 103 31.09 0.10 -5.66
N ASP A 104 31.93 1.08 -5.35
CA ASP A 104 32.64 1.87 -6.34
C ASP A 104 33.73 1.06 -7.06
N SER A 105 34.40 0.14 -6.36
CA SER A 105 35.36 -0.78 -6.96
C SER A 105 34.68 -1.76 -7.93
N GLU A 106 33.50 -2.27 -7.58
CA GLU A 106 32.71 -3.14 -8.43
C GLU A 106 32.26 -2.39 -9.69
N ARG A 107 31.74 -1.16 -9.52
CA ARG A 107 31.32 -0.30 -10.65
C ARG A 107 32.48 -0.05 -11.61
N ARG A 108 33.67 0.26 -11.08
CA ARG A 108 34.89 0.45 -11.89
C ARG A 108 35.29 -0.84 -12.60
N SER A 109 35.30 -1.97 -11.89
CA SER A 109 35.67 -3.26 -12.47
C SER A 109 34.73 -3.66 -13.62
N ARG A 110 33.42 -3.42 -13.48
CA ARG A 110 32.43 -3.68 -14.54
C ARG A 110 32.71 -2.83 -15.78
N TYR A 111 33.02 -1.55 -15.59
CA TYR A 111 33.36 -0.64 -16.69
C TYR A 111 34.65 -1.05 -17.41
N THR A 112 35.70 -1.40 -16.66
CA THR A 112 36.96 -1.91 -17.25
C THR A 112 36.74 -3.22 -17.99
N GLN A 113 35.93 -4.14 -17.44
CA GLN A 113 35.60 -5.40 -18.09
C GLN A 113 34.86 -5.18 -19.43
N GLN A 114 33.93 -4.23 -19.47
CA GLN A 114 33.21 -3.86 -20.69
C GLN A 114 34.16 -3.33 -21.76
N GLN A 115 35.02 -2.37 -21.43
CA GLN A 115 36.03 -1.85 -22.37
C GLN A 115 36.98 -2.94 -22.87
N ASN A 116 37.47 -3.79 -21.97
CA ASN A 116 38.34 -4.91 -22.35
C ASN A 116 37.63 -5.90 -23.30
N THR A 117 36.33 -6.10 -23.11
CA THR A 117 35.54 -6.97 -24.00
C THR A 117 35.40 -6.32 -25.38
N GLU A 118 35.12 -5.02 -25.45
CA GLU A 118 35.03 -4.27 -26.69
C GLU A 118 36.35 -4.27 -27.47
N VAL A 119 37.47 -3.98 -26.80
CA VAL A 119 38.81 -4.01 -27.42
C VAL A 119 39.12 -5.41 -27.98
N LYS A 120 38.84 -6.47 -27.21
CA LYS A 120 39.02 -7.85 -27.68
C LYS A 120 38.17 -8.15 -28.92
N MET A 121 36.92 -7.70 -28.95
CA MET A 121 36.04 -7.88 -30.11
C MET A 121 36.56 -7.13 -31.34
N ASN A 122 37.05 -5.90 -31.17
CA ASN A 122 37.62 -5.11 -32.26
C ASN A 122 38.88 -5.76 -32.84
N ILE A 123 39.77 -6.29 -31.99
CA ILE A 123 40.98 -7.00 -32.43
C ILE A 123 40.61 -8.29 -33.18
N LEU A 124 39.67 -9.07 -32.64
CA LEU A 124 39.19 -10.29 -33.30
C LEU A 124 38.60 -9.99 -34.68
N ASN A 125 37.79 -8.93 -34.78
CA ASN A 125 37.21 -8.49 -36.05
C ASN A 125 38.31 -8.09 -37.05
N TYR A 126 39.29 -7.29 -36.63
CA TYR A 126 40.44 -6.93 -37.46
C TYR A 126 41.20 -8.16 -37.96
N ILE A 127 41.53 -9.11 -37.09
CA ILE A 127 42.24 -10.34 -37.47
C ILE A 127 41.42 -11.16 -38.47
N LEU A 128 40.11 -11.30 -38.24
CA LEU A 128 39.23 -12.01 -39.16
C LEU A 128 39.22 -11.34 -40.54
N LEU A 129 38.99 -10.03 -40.62
CA LEU A 129 38.97 -9.29 -41.89
C LEU A 129 40.28 -9.44 -42.66
N ASN A 130 41.43 -9.34 -41.98
CA ASN A 130 42.73 -9.53 -42.62
C ASN A 130 42.93 -10.98 -43.10
N LYS A 131 42.47 -11.97 -42.33
CA LYS A 131 42.53 -13.37 -42.75
C LYS A 131 41.64 -13.64 -43.97
N TYR A 132 40.45 -13.05 -44.05
CA TYR A 132 39.59 -13.15 -45.23
C TYR A 132 40.21 -12.51 -46.46
N HIS A 133 40.80 -11.32 -46.33
CA HIS A 133 41.51 -10.67 -47.43
C HIS A 133 42.71 -11.49 -47.91
N TYR A 134 43.50 -12.07 -46.99
CA TYR A 134 44.63 -12.92 -47.37
C TYR A 134 44.16 -14.18 -48.14
N ILE A 135 43.06 -14.79 -47.69
CA ILE A 135 42.48 -15.95 -48.38
C ILE A 135 41.89 -15.57 -49.74
N GLU A 136 41.23 -14.42 -49.89
CA GLU A 136 40.76 -13.95 -51.20
C GLU A 136 41.91 -13.73 -52.19
N GLU A 137 42.99 -13.09 -51.75
CA GLU A 137 44.18 -12.86 -52.58
C GLU A 137 44.87 -14.18 -52.97
N ASP A 138 45.01 -15.12 -52.03
CA ASP A 138 45.56 -16.44 -52.31
C ASP A 138 44.68 -17.22 -53.31
N VAL A 139 43.36 -17.21 -53.12
CA VAL A 139 42.41 -17.90 -54.02
C VAL A 139 42.39 -17.26 -55.41
N LEU A 140 42.43 -15.93 -55.50
CA LEU A 140 42.56 -15.22 -56.77
C LEU A 140 43.90 -15.55 -57.45
N PHE A 141 45.00 -15.58 -56.70
CA PHE A 141 46.29 -15.98 -57.23
C PHE A 141 46.25 -17.42 -57.79
N PHE A 142 45.65 -18.36 -57.06
CA PHE A 142 45.48 -19.74 -57.54
C PHE A 142 44.54 -19.86 -58.76
N LEU A 143 43.50 -19.04 -58.85
CA LEU A 143 42.55 -19.06 -59.97
C LEU A 143 43.05 -18.35 -61.24
N PHE A 144 43.97 -17.39 -61.12
CA PHE A 144 44.48 -16.62 -62.25
C PHE A 144 45.84 -17.11 -62.77
N PHE A 145 46.62 -17.84 -61.97
CA PHE A 145 47.96 -18.32 -62.34
C PHE A 145 48.07 -19.82 -62.60
N TYR A 146 46.95 -20.57 -62.57
CA TYR A 146 46.86 -21.99 -62.95
C TYR A 146 45.70 -22.22 -63.91
#